data_AF-A0A6C1B5N4-F1
#
_entry.id   AF-A0A6C1B5N4-F1
#
_cell.length_a   1.000
_cell.length_b   1.000
_cell.length_c   1.000
_cell.angle_alpha   90.00
_cell.angle_beta   90.00
_cell.angle_gamma   90.00
#
_symmetry.space_group_name_H-M   'P 1'
#
loop_
_entity.id
_entity.type
_entity.pdbx_description
1 polymer ?
#
loop_
_entity_poly.entity_id
_entity_poly.type
_entity_poly.pdbx_seq_one_letter_code
_entity_poly.pdbx_strand_id
1 'polypeptide(L)'
;MKTILMAGLVAASLHAPARHAHGGAPVDAPAGDWSHAPRLLPAGGGRGEVMLRLADLQATELTVFAPGATGGTPVRRVPVAAGRAGITPAAPMLGNYHWVQARDTTGGTIRVATTAVYFANPGPAPTALLAESRSELEIVPTPLPREHAHYREGERWRFVVRWQGRPLAGQPVTMETSRGSRARAISAADGQVVFIFPRDVDPGDRDAGGPGRPGAVFVLWTERRLDGVHYLTSFTGRYSPEPGRTRSLPWGTGFALFGMVLALPLLRRRETRHD
;
A
#
# COMPACT_ATOMS: atom_id res chain seq x y z
N MET A 1 -31.32 70.82 3.95
CA MET A 1 -30.46 70.34 5.04
C MET A 1 -30.25 68.84 4.87
N LYS A 2 -28.98 68.40 4.86
CA LYS A 2 -28.55 67.01 4.77
C LYS A 2 -28.82 66.31 6.10
N THR A 3 -29.44 65.13 6.06
CA THR A 3 -29.25 64.12 7.11
C THR A 3 -29.28 62.74 6.45
N ILE A 4 -28.10 62.12 6.45
CA ILE A 4 -27.83 60.74 6.09
C ILE A 4 -28.19 59.91 7.31
N LEU A 5 -29.02 58.87 7.17
CA LEU A 5 -29.08 57.79 8.15
C LEU A 5 -28.85 56.45 7.45
N MET A 6 -27.82 55.76 7.94
CA MET A 6 -27.30 54.49 7.51
C MET A 6 -27.57 53.50 8.65
N ALA A 7 -28.26 52.39 8.39
CA ALA A 7 -28.30 51.16 9.20
C ALA A 7 -29.34 50.23 8.54
N GLY A 8 -29.17 48.93 8.36
CA GLY A 8 -28.12 47.99 8.69
C GLY A 8 -28.69 46.62 8.29
N LEU A 9 -28.02 45.94 7.37
CA LEU A 9 -28.43 44.65 6.83
C LEU A 9 -28.10 43.56 7.86
N VAL A 10 -29.10 42.96 8.51
CA VAL A 10 -28.90 41.81 9.41
C VAL A 10 -28.87 40.54 8.56
N ALA A 11 -27.68 39.97 8.38
CA ALA A 11 -27.47 38.67 7.79
C ALA A 11 -27.60 37.57 8.87
N ALA A 12 -28.26 36.48 8.47
CA ALA A 12 -28.65 35.34 9.28
C ALA A 12 -27.48 34.51 9.84
N SER A 13 -27.73 33.79 10.94
CA SER A 13 -27.03 32.54 11.24
C SER A 13 -27.93 31.62 12.08
N LEU A 14 -28.69 30.78 11.37
CA LEU A 14 -29.36 29.60 11.94
C LEU A 14 -28.30 28.62 12.43
N HIS A 15 -28.14 28.50 13.74
CA HIS A 15 -27.34 27.45 14.37
C HIS A 15 -28.19 26.19 14.50
N ALA A 16 -28.01 25.23 13.60
CA ALA A 16 -28.50 23.88 13.79
C ALA A 16 -27.49 23.10 14.67
N PRO A 17 -27.91 22.44 15.76
CA PRO A 17 -27.02 21.59 16.53
C PRO A 17 -26.73 20.31 15.75
N ALA A 18 -25.46 20.12 15.36
CA ALA A 18 -24.97 18.86 14.83
C ALA A 18 -25.06 17.78 15.92
N ARG A 19 -25.94 16.80 15.72
CA ARG A 19 -25.97 15.57 16.53
C ARG A 19 -24.76 14.72 16.16
N HIS A 20 -23.82 14.58 17.09
CA HIS A 20 -22.74 13.60 17.03
C HIS A 20 -23.31 12.20 17.23
N ALA A 21 -23.55 11.47 16.14
CA ALA A 21 -23.74 10.03 16.16
C ALA A 21 -22.38 9.36 15.96
N HIS A 22 -21.79 8.88 17.06
CA HIS A 22 -20.65 7.96 17.04
C HIS A 22 -21.18 6.53 16.85
N GLY A 23 -20.57 5.76 15.96
CA GLY A 23 -20.78 4.31 15.87
C GLY A 23 -21.41 3.82 14.57
N GLY A 24 -20.79 4.13 13.43
CA GLY A 24 -20.93 3.31 12.22
C GLY A 24 -19.64 2.54 12.02
N ALA A 25 -19.68 1.20 12.13
CA ALA A 25 -18.58 0.35 11.73
C ALA A 25 -18.17 0.69 10.28
N PRO A 26 -16.88 0.65 9.91
CA PRO A 26 -16.48 0.85 8.52
C PRO A 26 -17.16 -0.23 7.68
N VAL A 27 -18.11 0.19 6.86
CA VAL A 27 -18.71 -0.64 5.82
C VAL A 27 -17.58 -0.99 4.86
N ASP A 28 -17.28 -2.28 4.74
CA ASP A 28 -16.36 -2.84 3.76
C ASP A 28 -16.70 -2.25 2.39
N ALA A 29 -15.88 -1.31 1.89
CA ALA A 29 -15.94 -0.95 0.48
C ALA A 29 -15.76 -2.25 -0.32
N PRO A 30 -16.62 -2.55 -1.30
CA PRO A 30 -16.44 -3.73 -2.11
C PRO A 30 -15.10 -3.55 -2.82
N ALA A 31 -14.08 -4.28 -2.38
CA ALA A 31 -12.85 -4.42 -3.12
C ALA A 31 -13.22 -5.25 -4.35
N GLY A 32 -13.72 -4.51 -5.33
CA GLY A 32 -14.39 -4.99 -6.52
C GLY A 32 -13.44 -5.77 -7.41
N ASP A 33 -14.07 -6.39 -8.38
CA ASP A 33 -13.56 -7.31 -9.40
C ASP A 33 -12.62 -6.63 -10.40
N TRP A 34 -11.67 -5.80 -9.92
CA TRP A 34 -10.80 -4.96 -10.77
C TRP A 34 -9.62 -5.74 -11.36
N SER A 35 -9.41 -6.97 -10.92
CA SER A 35 -8.39 -7.88 -11.44
C SER A 35 -8.89 -9.31 -11.36
N HIS A 36 -8.40 -10.17 -12.25
CA HIS A 36 -8.68 -11.62 -12.25
C HIS A 36 -7.54 -12.45 -11.65
N ALA A 37 -6.44 -11.80 -11.21
CA ALA A 37 -5.32 -12.50 -10.60
C ALA A 37 -5.67 -12.96 -9.18
N PRO A 38 -5.17 -14.10 -8.67
CA PRO A 38 -5.35 -14.45 -7.27
C PRO A 38 -4.71 -13.35 -6.39
N ARG A 39 -5.33 -12.92 -5.29
CA ARG A 39 -4.85 -11.79 -4.48
C ARG A 39 -4.96 -12.05 -2.98
N LEU A 40 -4.02 -11.47 -2.22
CA LEU A 40 -4.08 -11.33 -0.77
C LEU A 40 -4.24 -9.85 -0.44
N LEU A 41 -5.46 -9.46 -0.07
CA LEU A 41 -5.84 -8.07 0.15
C LEU A 41 -5.84 -7.73 1.64
N PRO A 42 -5.33 -6.54 2.04
CA PRO A 42 -5.51 -6.05 3.40
C PRO A 42 -7.00 -5.96 3.76
N ALA A 43 -7.37 -6.44 4.94
CA ALA A 43 -8.75 -6.43 5.46
C ALA A 43 -8.84 -5.79 6.85
N GLY A 44 -7.91 -4.87 7.16
CA GLY A 44 -7.77 -4.28 8.49
C GLY A 44 -6.91 -5.13 9.43
N GLY A 45 -7.05 -4.92 10.73
CA GLY A 45 -6.30 -5.66 11.74
C GLY A 45 -6.32 -4.96 13.11
N GLY A 46 -6.09 -5.75 14.16
CA GLY A 46 -5.90 -5.25 15.52
C GLY A 46 -4.45 -4.81 15.77
N ARG A 47 -4.18 -4.36 16.99
CA ARG A 47 -2.81 -4.04 17.41
C ARG A 47 -1.94 -5.29 17.35
N GLY A 48 -0.96 -5.31 16.45
CA GLY A 48 -0.03 -6.45 16.28
C GLY A 48 -0.56 -7.59 15.41
N GLU A 49 -1.71 -7.41 14.75
CA GLU A 49 -2.30 -8.37 13.84
C GLU A 49 -2.61 -7.71 12.49
N VAL A 50 -2.34 -8.41 11.40
CA VAL A 50 -2.74 -8.01 10.05
C VAL A 50 -3.73 -9.02 9.52
N MET A 51 -4.95 -8.56 9.22
CA MET A 51 -5.98 -9.38 8.60
C MET A 51 -5.82 -9.32 7.07
N LEU A 52 -5.78 -10.48 6.44
CA LEU A 52 -5.80 -10.61 4.98
C LEU A 52 -7.10 -11.28 4.53
N ARG A 53 -7.59 -10.84 3.37
CA ARG A 53 -8.71 -11.45 2.64
C ARG A 53 -8.19 -12.04 1.33
N LEU A 54 -8.64 -13.24 1.00
CA LEU A 54 -8.37 -13.89 -0.27
C LEU A 54 -9.36 -13.37 -1.32
N ALA A 55 -8.89 -13.13 -2.53
CA ALA A 55 -9.71 -12.84 -3.70
C ALA A 55 -9.19 -13.67 -4.90
N ASP A 56 -10.11 -14.19 -5.73
CA ASP A 56 -9.80 -15.03 -6.89
C ASP A 56 -8.93 -16.26 -6.56
N LEU A 57 -9.10 -16.81 -5.35
CA LEU A 57 -8.33 -17.94 -4.82
C LEU A 57 -9.12 -18.72 -3.76
N GLN A 58 -9.07 -20.05 -3.80
CA GLN A 58 -9.74 -20.94 -2.84
C GLN A 58 -8.74 -21.72 -1.96
N ALA A 59 -7.82 -21.02 -1.30
CA ALA A 59 -6.89 -21.65 -0.36
C ALA A 59 -7.52 -21.78 1.04
N THR A 60 -7.32 -22.93 1.69
CA THR A 60 -7.79 -23.19 3.06
C THR A 60 -6.80 -22.75 4.14
N GLU A 61 -5.56 -22.42 3.75
CA GLU A 61 -4.52 -21.95 4.65
C GLU A 61 -3.60 -20.91 3.98
N LEU A 62 -3.04 -20.02 4.81
CA LEU A 62 -1.91 -19.16 4.46
C LEU A 62 -0.63 -19.76 5.02
N THR A 63 0.41 -19.77 4.20
CA THR A 63 1.77 -20.11 4.61
C THR A 63 2.56 -18.83 4.87
N VAL A 64 3.16 -18.72 6.07
CA VAL A 64 3.89 -17.53 6.52
C VAL A 64 5.37 -17.88 6.70
N PHE A 65 6.23 -17.04 6.13
CA PHE A 65 7.68 -17.12 6.25
C PHE A 65 8.18 -15.84 6.90
N ALA A 66 9.02 -15.98 7.93
CA ALA A 66 9.60 -14.86 8.67
C ALA A 66 11.09 -14.69 8.34
N PRO A 67 11.63 -13.47 8.49
CA PRO A 67 13.04 -13.24 8.25
C PRO A 67 13.87 -13.96 9.32
N GLY A 68 14.92 -14.67 8.91
CA GLY A 68 15.77 -15.48 9.79
C GLY A 68 15.35 -16.95 9.92
N ALA A 69 14.18 -17.34 9.42
CA ALA A 69 13.90 -18.75 9.15
C ALA A 69 14.76 -19.20 7.95
N THR A 70 15.41 -20.35 8.07
CA THR A 70 16.31 -20.89 7.04
C THR A 70 15.64 -22.00 6.22
N GLY A 71 16.00 -22.06 4.94
CA GLY A 71 15.70 -23.20 4.07
C GLY A 71 14.28 -23.22 3.52
N GLY A 72 13.62 -22.06 3.42
CA GLY A 72 12.26 -21.98 2.90
C GLY A 72 11.23 -22.69 3.77
N THR A 73 11.55 -22.95 5.03
CA THR A 73 10.62 -23.59 5.97
C THR A 73 9.63 -22.53 6.47
N PRO A 74 8.31 -22.76 6.35
CA PRO A 74 7.33 -21.83 6.89
C PRO A 74 7.42 -21.82 8.41
N VAL A 75 7.37 -20.62 8.99
CA VAL A 75 7.33 -20.47 10.45
C VAL A 75 5.92 -20.69 10.99
N ARG A 76 4.90 -20.56 10.14
CA ARG A 76 3.51 -20.79 10.52
C ARG A 76 2.64 -21.12 9.31
N ARG A 77 1.63 -21.95 9.55
CA ARG A 77 0.45 -22.10 8.68
C ARG A 77 -0.75 -21.54 9.44
N VAL A 78 -1.53 -20.69 8.77
CA VAL A 78 -2.66 -19.99 9.36
C VAL A 78 -3.93 -20.45 8.63
N PRO A 79 -4.94 -21.01 9.32
CA PRO A 79 -6.17 -21.41 8.68
C PRO A 79 -6.92 -20.20 8.11
N VAL A 80 -7.53 -20.37 6.95
CA VAL A 80 -8.42 -19.39 6.33
C VAL A 80 -9.85 -19.71 6.77
N ALA A 81 -10.49 -18.75 7.44
CA ALA A 81 -11.89 -18.83 7.86
C ALA A 81 -12.70 -17.75 7.15
N ALA A 82 -13.81 -18.14 6.49
CA ALA A 82 -14.66 -17.22 5.72
C ALA A 82 -13.87 -16.33 4.73
N GLY A 83 -12.85 -16.90 4.06
CA GLY A 83 -12.00 -16.19 3.10
C GLY A 83 -11.04 -15.16 3.72
N ARG A 84 -10.86 -15.16 5.05
CA ARG A 84 -9.97 -14.26 5.78
C ARG A 84 -9.00 -15.05 6.67
N ALA A 85 -7.84 -14.46 6.96
CA ALA A 85 -6.86 -15.03 7.89
C ALA A 85 -6.07 -13.93 8.60
N GLY A 86 -5.91 -14.09 9.92
CA GLY A 86 -5.21 -13.17 10.80
C GLY A 86 -3.74 -13.56 10.97
N ILE A 87 -2.83 -12.60 10.73
CA ILE A 87 -1.39 -12.83 10.79
C ILE A 87 -0.80 -11.98 11.91
N THR A 88 -0.19 -12.66 12.89
CA THR A 88 0.64 -12.05 13.94
C THR A 88 2.12 -12.35 13.71
N PRO A 89 3.05 -11.61 14.32
CA PRO A 89 4.48 -11.99 14.33
C PRO A 89 4.68 -13.42 14.83
N ALA A 90 5.65 -14.14 14.27
CA ALA A 90 5.94 -15.51 14.69
C ALA A 90 6.53 -15.58 16.11
N ALA A 91 7.28 -14.55 16.51
CA ALA A 91 7.77 -14.35 17.87
C ALA A 91 8.02 -12.84 18.14
N PRO A 92 8.15 -12.40 19.41
CA PRO A 92 8.37 -11.00 19.75
C PRO A 92 9.59 -10.34 19.08
N MET A 93 10.68 -11.09 18.85
CA MET A 93 11.91 -10.59 18.18
C MET A 93 12.02 -11.03 16.71
N LEU A 94 10.94 -11.58 16.15
CA LEU A 94 10.81 -11.89 14.73
C LEU A 94 9.82 -10.89 14.11
N GLY A 95 10.22 -9.62 14.06
CA GLY A 95 9.48 -8.58 13.35
C GLY A 95 9.98 -8.38 11.91
N ASN A 96 9.91 -7.15 11.41
CA ASN A 96 10.20 -6.80 10.02
C ASN A 96 9.23 -7.50 9.02
N TYR A 97 9.62 -7.56 7.75
CA TYR A 97 8.78 -8.14 6.69
C TYR A 97 8.67 -9.66 6.80
N HIS A 98 7.43 -10.13 6.80
CA HIS A 98 7.05 -11.52 6.63
C HIS A 98 6.51 -11.72 5.20
N TRP A 99 6.85 -12.84 4.59
CA TRP A 99 6.28 -13.26 3.32
C TRP A 99 5.06 -14.13 3.61
N VAL A 100 3.95 -13.81 2.94
CA VAL A 100 2.71 -14.55 3.09
C VAL A 100 2.31 -15.09 1.73
N GLN A 101 1.97 -16.37 1.69
CA GLN A 101 1.60 -17.07 0.48
C GLN A 101 0.30 -17.84 0.70
N ALA A 102 -0.56 -17.81 -0.30
CA ALA A 102 -1.69 -18.71 -0.44
C ALA A 102 -1.55 -19.49 -1.75
N ARG A 103 -1.89 -20.77 -1.71
CA ARG A 103 -1.81 -21.66 -2.86
C ARG A 103 -3.10 -22.45 -3.01
N ASP A 104 -3.56 -22.55 -4.25
CA ASP A 104 -4.67 -23.39 -4.67
C ASP A 104 -4.22 -24.20 -5.89
N THR A 105 -4.66 -25.44 -5.98
CA THR A 105 -4.41 -26.31 -7.13
C THR A 105 -5.73 -26.95 -7.53
N THR A 106 -6.31 -26.46 -8.63
CA THR A 106 -7.64 -26.86 -9.08
C THR A 106 -7.65 -26.99 -10.60
N GLY A 107 -8.10 -28.14 -11.12
CA GLY A 107 -8.32 -28.36 -12.56
C GLY A 107 -7.08 -28.14 -13.44
N GLY A 108 -5.91 -28.61 -13.02
CA GLY A 108 -4.65 -28.40 -13.75
C GLY A 108 -4.09 -26.98 -13.69
N THR A 109 -4.70 -26.11 -12.89
CA THR A 109 -4.22 -24.75 -12.64
C THR A 109 -3.63 -24.65 -11.24
N ILE A 110 -2.39 -24.16 -11.14
CA ILE A 110 -1.74 -23.81 -9.88
C ILE A 110 -1.84 -22.29 -9.73
N ARG A 111 -2.59 -21.84 -8.73
CA ARG A 111 -2.73 -20.42 -8.38
C ARG A 111 -1.93 -20.12 -7.12
N VAL A 112 -1.11 -19.09 -7.18
CA VAL A 112 -0.32 -18.61 -6.04
C VAL A 112 -0.55 -17.11 -5.88
N ALA A 113 -0.97 -16.69 -4.68
CA ALA A 113 -1.02 -15.28 -4.31
C ALA A 113 -0.02 -15.01 -3.19
N THR A 114 0.74 -13.93 -3.33
CA THR A 114 1.74 -13.53 -2.33
C THR A 114 1.60 -12.07 -1.93
N THR A 115 2.03 -11.75 -0.71
CA THR A 115 2.20 -10.39 -0.23
C THR A 115 3.29 -10.33 0.84
N ALA A 116 3.79 -9.13 1.12
CA ALA A 116 4.74 -8.89 2.20
C ALA A 116 4.07 -8.05 3.30
N VAL A 117 4.12 -8.55 4.54
CA VAL A 117 3.52 -7.91 5.71
C VAL A 117 4.63 -7.42 6.63
N TYR A 118 4.66 -6.14 6.94
CA TYR A 118 5.65 -5.57 7.87
C TYR A 118 5.11 -5.52 9.30
N PHE A 119 5.90 -6.01 10.25
CA PHE A 119 5.67 -5.84 11.68
C PHE A 119 6.77 -4.95 12.28
N ALA A 120 6.37 -3.97 13.10
CA ALA A 120 7.28 -2.96 13.67
C ALA A 120 8.23 -3.50 14.76
N ASN A 121 8.09 -4.76 15.17
CA ASN A 121 9.03 -5.37 16.09
C ASN A 121 10.42 -5.46 15.44
N PRO A 122 11.51 -5.42 16.23
CA PRO A 122 12.85 -5.70 15.71
C PRO A 122 12.90 -7.08 15.04
N GLY A 123 13.69 -7.19 13.98
CA GLY A 123 13.88 -8.46 13.28
C GLY A 123 14.95 -8.37 12.18
N PRO A 124 15.44 -9.51 11.68
CA PRO A 124 16.45 -9.54 10.62
C PRO A 124 15.96 -8.85 9.34
N ALA A 125 16.90 -8.36 8.53
CA ALA A 125 16.58 -7.82 7.22
C ALA A 125 15.95 -8.91 6.32
N PRO A 126 15.00 -8.56 5.43
CA PRO A 126 14.31 -9.53 4.60
C PRO A 126 15.15 -10.03 3.42
N THR A 127 16.44 -9.71 3.34
CA THR A 127 17.31 -10.08 2.21
C THR A 127 17.36 -11.59 2.00
N ALA A 128 17.58 -12.37 3.06
CA ALA A 128 17.58 -13.83 3.00
C ALA A 128 16.18 -14.36 2.63
N LEU A 129 15.13 -13.79 3.23
CA LEU A 129 13.74 -14.12 2.92
C LEU A 129 13.47 -13.94 1.41
N LEU A 130 13.81 -12.81 0.81
CA LEU A 130 13.57 -12.55 -0.62
C LEU A 130 14.45 -13.38 -1.57
N ALA A 131 15.53 -13.99 -1.08
CA ALA A 131 16.39 -14.85 -1.88
C ALA A 131 15.84 -16.28 -2.05
N GLU A 132 15.06 -16.77 -1.09
CA GLU A 132 14.51 -18.13 -1.13
C GLU A 132 13.41 -18.30 -2.18
N SER A 133 13.34 -19.50 -2.76
CA SER A 133 12.24 -19.92 -3.62
C SER A 133 11.17 -20.66 -2.80
N ARG A 134 9.90 -20.35 -3.04
CA ARG A 134 8.71 -20.85 -2.30
C ARG A 134 7.64 -21.43 -3.22
N SER A 135 7.74 -21.16 -4.52
CA SER A 135 6.87 -21.70 -5.56
C SER A 135 7.59 -21.77 -6.90
N GLU A 136 7.00 -22.51 -7.82
CA GLU A 136 7.53 -22.78 -9.15
C GLU A 136 7.60 -21.50 -9.97
N LEU A 137 6.58 -20.64 -9.93
CA LEU A 137 6.55 -19.35 -10.61
C LEU A 137 6.35 -18.23 -9.57
N GLU A 138 7.28 -17.28 -9.53
CA GLU A 138 7.32 -16.25 -8.49
C GLU A 138 7.52 -14.85 -9.07
N ILE A 139 6.92 -13.86 -8.42
CA ILE A 139 7.26 -12.44 -8.59
C ILE A 139 7.74 -11.93 -7.23
N VAL A 140 9.00 -11.52 -7.15
CA VAL A 140 9.64 -11.10 -5.89
C VAL A 140 10.10 -9.65 -5.98
N PRO A 141 9.72 -8.76 -5.06
CA PRO A 141 10.22 -7.38 -5.03
C PRO A 141 11.71 -7.32 -4.69
N THR A 142 12.44 -6.41 -5.34
CA THR A 142 13.89 -6.23 -5.16
C THR A 142 14.30 -4.75 -5.19
N PRO A 143 14.40 -4.06 -4.05
CA PRO A 143 14.07 -4.49 -2.69
C PRO A 143 12.58 -4.31 -2.35
N LEU A 144 12.17 -4.77 -1.17
CA LEU A 144 10.98 -4.23 -0.50
C LEU A 144 11.21 -2.76 -0.08
N PRO A 145 10.15 -1.93 0.04
CA PRO A 145 10.27 -0.61 0.63
C PRO A 145 10.94 -0.67 2.01
N ARG A 146 11.88 0.23 2.28
CA ARG A 146 12.56 0.30 3.59
C ARG A 146 11.57 0.62 4.71
N GLU A 147 12.00 0.44 5.96
CA GLU A 147 11.23 0.78 7.16
C GLU A 147 10.59 2.19 7.06
N HIS A 148 9.26 2.25 7.22
CA HIS A 148 8.39 3.42 7.00
C HIS A 148 8.25 3.95 5.55
N ALA A 149 8.82 3.26 4.55
CA ALA A 149 8.59 3.55 3.15
C ALA A 149 7.42 2.72 2.58
N HIS A 150 6.83 3.24 1.52
CA HIS A 150 5.80 2.57 0.74
C HIS A 150 6.23 2.64 -0.72
N TYR A 151 5.68 1.77 -1.57
CA TYR A 151 5.66 2.05 -3.00
C TYR A 151 4.98 3.41 -3.22
N ARG A 152 5.47 4.24 -4.13
CA ARG A 152 4.90 5.58 -4.36
C ARG A 152 4.63 5.82 -5.83
N GLU A 153 3.60 6.61 -6.11
CA GLU A 153 3.33 7.09 -7.46
C GLU A 153 4.58 7.74 -8.09
N GLY A 154 4.78 7.51 -9.38
CA GLY A 154 5.90 8.04 -10.15
C GLY A 154 7.26 7.36 -9.90
N GLU A 155 7.39 6.54 -8.85
CA GLU A 155 8.63 5.83 -8.58
C GLU A 155 8.78 4.57 -9.44
N ARG A 156 10.04 4.26 -9.76
CA ARG A 156 10.44 3.03 -10.45
C ARG A 156 10.77 1.96 -9.43
N TRP A 157 10.06 0.84 -9.50
CA TRP A 157 10.27 -0.31 -8.63
C TRP A 157 10.60 -1.56 -9.43
N ARG A 158 11.52 -2.34 -8.86
CA ARG A 158 12.08 -3.55 -9.48
C ARG A 158 11.50 -4.79 -8.83
N PHE A 159 11.19 -5.77 -9.66
CA PHE A 159 10.76 -7.10 -9.26
C PHE A 159 11.52 -8.13 -10.09
N VAL A 160 11.76 -9.30 -9.53
CA VAL A 160 12.38 -10.42 -10.23
C VAL A 160 11.33 -11.50 -10.43
N VAL A 161 11.17 -11.95 -11.67
CA VAL A 161 10.38 -13.11 -12.02
C VAL A 161 11.27 -14.34 -11.97
N ARG A 162 10.83 -15.40 -11.28
CA ARG A 162 11.58 -16.65 -11.16
C ARG A 162 10.77 -17.84 -11.60
N TRP A 163 11.46 -18.80 -12.22
CA TRP A 163 10.97 -20.15 -12.46
C TRP A 163 11.87 -21.14 -11.73
N GLN A 164 11.29 -21.91 -10.80
CA GLN A 164 12.00 -22.91 -9.98
C GLN A 164 13.25 -22.30 -9.31
N GLY A 165 13.08 -21.11 -8.73
CA GLY A 165 14.16 -20.36 -8.06
C GLY A 165 15.16 -19.67 -8.99
N ARG A 166 15.11 -19.89 -10.32
CA ARG A 166 16.02 -19.25 -11.29
C ARG A 166 15.36 -18.06 -11.95
N PRO A 167 16.09 -16.98 -12.28
CA PRO A 167 15.54 -15.87 -13.05
C PRO A 167 14.90 -16.33 -14.36
N LEU A 168 13.70 -15.83 -14.65
CA LEU A 168 12.94 -16.18 -15.84
C LEU A 168 12.87 -14.99 -16.79
N ALA A 169 13.58 -15.06 -17.92
CA ALA A 169 13.59 -14.03 -18.95
C ALA A 169 12.42 -14.15 -19.93
N GLY A 170 12.05 -13.04 -20.57
CA GLY A 170 11.01 -13.00 -21.61
C GLY A 170 9.59 -13.23 -21.10
N GLN A 171 9.38 -13.25 -19.77
CA GLN A 171 8.09 -13.50 -19.15
C GLN A 171 7.29 -12.19 -19.07
N PRO A 172 6.08 -12.14 -19.67
CA PRO A 172 5.23 -10.98 -19.51
C PRO A 172 4.65 -10.89 -18.10
N VAL A 173 4.74 -9.71 -17.48
CA VAL A 173 4.15 -9.39 -16.18
C VAL A 173 3.20 -8.22 -16.35
N THR A 174 2.02 -8.33 -15.76
CA THR A 174 1.00 -7.28 -15.78
C THR A 174 0.87 -6.67 -14.39
N MET A 175 0.85 -5.35 -14.31
CA MET A 175 0.46 -4.58 -13.13
C MET A 175 -0.97 -4.07 -13.33
N GLU A 176 -1.79 -4.24 -12.31
CA GLU A 176 -3.13 -3.65 -12.20
C GLU A 176 -3.26 -2.94 -10.85
N THR A 177 -4.00 -1.83 -10.81
CA THR A 177 -4.30 -1.11 -9.57
C THR A 177 -5.80 -1.15 -9.27
N SER A 178 -6.13 -1.07 -7.98
CA SER A 178 -7.50 -0.85 -7.50
C SER A 178 -8.14 0.46 -8.00
N ARG A 179 -7.37 1.32 -8.68
CA ARG A 179 -7.82 2.57 -9.33
C ARG A 179 -8.01 2.42 -10.83
N GLY A 180 -7.82 1.22 -11.38
CA GLY A 180 -8.07 0.90 -12.78
C GLY A 180 -6.86 1.10 -13.71
N SER A 181 -5.71 1.54 -13.21
CA SER A 181 -4.50 1.62 -14.04
C SER A 181 -3.98 0.23 -14.36
N ARG A 182 -3.47 0.08 -15.58
CA ARG A 182 -2.84 -1.15 -16.07
C ARG A 182 -1.53 -0.85 -16.77
N ALA A 183 -0.51 -1.67 -16.51
CA ALA A 183 0.77 -1.61 -17.22
C ALA A 183 1.28 -3.03 -17.47
N ARG A 184 2.13 -3.20 -18.48
CA ARG A 184 2.77 -4.48 -18.79
C ARG A 184 4.26 -4.28 -18.99
N ALA A 185 5.05 -5.23 -18.48
CA ALA A 185 6.48 -5.30 -18.69
C ALA A 185 6.86 -6.73 -19.10
N ILE A 186 8.01 -6.90 -19.74
CA ILE A 186 8.60 -8.20 -20.06
C ILE A 186 9.88 -8.33 -19.25
N SER A 187 10.10 -9.47 -18.61
CA SER A 187 11.30 -9.69 -17.80
C SER A 187 12.57 -9.74 -18.67
N ALA A 188 13.61 -9.07 -18.20
CA ALA A 188 14.92 -9.05 -18.83
C ALA A 188 15.68 -10.38 -18.62
N ALA A 189 16.90 -10.48 -19.15
CA ALA A 189 17.73 -11.70 -19.09
C ALA A 189 17.98 -12.19 -17.64
N ASP A 190 18.05 -11.27 -16.68
CA ASP A 190 18.21 -11.53 -15.25
C ASP A 190 16.86 -11.66 -14.50
N GLY A 191 15.77 -11.85 -15.24
CA GLY A 191 14.42 -11.98 -14.71
C GLY A 191 13.82 -10.67 -14.18
N GLN A 192 14.52 -9.54 -14.25
CA GLN A 192 14.02 -8.27 -13.71
C GLN A 192 12.91 -7.67 -14.59
N VAL A 193 11.87 -7.16 -13.94
CA VAL A 193 10.88 -6.23 -14.50
C VAL A 193 10.88 -4.93 -13.70
N VAL A 194 10.66 -3.82 -14.39
CA VAL A 194 10.56 -2.49 -13.77
C VAL A 194 9.21 -1.89 -14.08
N PHE A 195 8.49 -1.48 -13.04
CA PHE A 195 7.25 -0.73 -13.17
C PHE A 195 7.41 0.69 -12.65
N ILE A 196 6.84 1.65 -13.37
CA ILE A 196 6.58 3.00 -12.84
C ILE A 196 5.19 2.95 -12.25
N PHE A 197 5.07 3.26 -10.96
CA PHE A 197 3.77 3.29 -10.29
C PHE A 197 2.92 4.44 -10.83
N PRO A 198 1.66 4.19 -11.21
CA PRO A 198 0.80 5.20 -11.82
C PRO A 198 0.46 6.33 -10.84
N ARG A 199 0.08 7.50 -11.38
CA ARG A 199 -0.35 8.68 -10.62
C ARG A 199 -1.88 8.77 -10.53
N ASP A 200 -2.52 7.70 -10.07
CA ASP A 200 -3.96 7.46 -10.07
C ASP A 200 -4.61 7.42 -8.67
N VAL A 201 -3.85 7.72 -7.61
CA VAL A 201 -4.37 7.94 -6.26
C VAL A 201 -4.77 9.39 -6.12
N ASP A 202 -6.03 9.63 -5.79
CA ASP A 202 -6.49 10.94 -5.35
C ASP A 202 -6.00 11.22 -3.91
N PRO A 203 -5.17 12.25 -3.67
CA PRO A 203 -4.72 12.60 -2.32
C PRO A 203 -5.85 13.05 -1.38
N GLY A 204 -7.02 13.42 -1.91
CA GLY A 204 -8.21 13.75 -1.13
C GLY A 204 -9.02 12.53 -0.71
N ASP A 205 -8.79 11.38 -1.34
CA ASP A 205 -9.56 10.16 -1.13
C ASP A 205 -9.01 9.36 0.07
N ARG A 206 -9.86 9.19 1.09
CA ARG A 206 -9.54 8.46 2.33
C ARG A 206 -10.03 7.00 2.30
N ASP A 207 -10.71 6.57 1.23
CA ASP A 207 -11.56 5.37 1.27
C ASP A 207 -10.86 4.08 0.81
N ALA A 208 -9.64 4.16 0.27
CA ALA A 208 -8.91 2.97 -0.18
C ALA A 208 -7.98 2.38 0.90
N GLY A 209 -8.60 1.80 1.95
CA GLY A 209 -7.99 0.72 2.74
C GLY A 209 -7.68 1.01 4.22
N GLY A 210 -8.62 1.63 4.94
CA GLY A 210 -8.62 1.73 6.40
C GLY A 210 -8.28 3.13 6.95
N PRO A 211 -8.38 3.33 8.27
CA PRO A 211 -8.08 4.62 8.89
C PRO A 211 -6.57 4.91 8.82
N GLY A 212 -6.17 5.71 7.82
CA GLY A 212 -4.80 6.24 7.73
C GLY A 212 -4.27 6.37 6.31
N ARG A 213 -4.19 7.63 5.84
CA ARG A 213 -3.54 8.14 4.61
C ARG A 213 -4.09 7.60 3.27
N PRO A 214 -4.24 8.48 2.25
CA PRO A 214 -4.62 8.06 0.90
C PRO A 214 -3.64 7.03 0.34
N GLY A 215 -4.16 6.05 -0.39
CA GLY A 215 -3.37 5.02 -1.03
C GLY A 215 -4.22 4.15 -1.95
N ALA A 216 -3.59 3.17 -2.59
CA ALA A 216 -4.26 2.18 -3.41
C ALA A 216 -3.53 0.84 -3.33
N VAL A 217 -4.26 -0.24 -3.67
CA VAL A 217 -3.71 -1.58 -3.83
C VAL A 217 -3.27 -1.78 -5.27
N PHE A 218 -2.16 -2.48 -5.47
CA PHE A 218 -1.72 -2.99 -6.76
C PHE A 218 -1.51 -4.50 -6.70
N VAL A 219 -1.62 -5.15 -7.85
CA VAL A 219 -1.22 -6.54 -8.05
C VAL A 219 -0.30 -6.61 -9.26
N LEU A 220 0.80 -7.34 -9.11
CA LEU A 220 1.60 -7.83 -10.22
C LEU A 220 1.23 -9.29 -10.43
N TRP A 221 0.99 -9.69 -11.67
CA TRP A 221 0.68 -11.08 -11.97
C TRP A 221 1.32 -11.52 -13.28
N THR A 222 1.59 -12.82 -13.35
CA THR A 222 2.11 -13.49 -14.53
C THR A 222 1.58 -14.91 -14.60
N GLU A 223 1.49 -15.42 -15.83
CA GLU A 223 1.08 -16.78 -16.09
C GLU A 223 2.06 -17.52 -17.00
N ARG A 224 2.13 -18.84 -16.83
CA ARG A 224 2.93 -19.73 -17.67
C ARG A 224 2.19 -21.04 -17.86
N ARG A 225 2.16 -21.57 -19.09
CA ARG A 225 1.68 -22.93 -19.36
C ARG A 225 2.89 -23.80 -19.69
N LEU A 226 3.00 -24.94 -19.01
CA LEU A 226 4.06 -25.92 -19.22
C LEU A 226 3.51 -27.32 -18.93
N ASP A 227 3.76 -28.28 -19.80
CA ASP A 227 3.37 -29.69 -19.62
C ASP A 227 1.89 -29.88 -19.24
N GLY A 228 1.00 -29.08 -19.85
CA GLY A 228 -0.43 -29.12 -19.58
C GLY A 228 -0.88 -28.45 -18.28
N VAL A 229 0.05 -27.90 -17.48
CA VAL A 229 -0.23 -27.19 -16.23
C VAL A 229 -0.23 -25.68 -16.47
N HIS A 230 -1.26 -24.99 -15.96
CA HIS A 230 -1.35 -23.52 -15.98
C HIS A 230 -0.93 -22.94 -14.63
N TYR A 231 0.22 -22.28 -14.61
CA TYR A 231 0.72 -21.55 -13.44
C TYR A 231 0.25 -20.11 -13.52
N LEU A 232 -0.41 -19.63 -12.47
CA LEU A 232 -0.82 -18.24 -12.31
C LEU A 232 -0.33 -17.75 -10.95
N THR A 233 0.60 -16.80 -10.96
CA THR A 233 1.19 -16.26 -9.72
C THR A 233 0.97 -14.76 -9.63
N SER A 234 0.87 -14.26 -8.40
CA SER A 234 0.76 -12.82 -8.15
C SER A 234 1.50 -12.37 -6.91
N PHE A 235 1.85 -11.08 -6.91
CA PHE A 235 2.32 -10.33 -5.76
C PHE A 235 1.42 -9.11 -5.55
N THR A 236 0.85 -8.96 -4.36
CA THR A 236 -0.05 -7.85 -3.99
C THR A 236 0.63 -6.91 -3.01
N GLY A 237 0.48 -5.60 -3.20
CA GLY A 237 1.00 -4.57 -2.31
C GLY A 237 0.15 -3.30 -2.28
N ARG A 238 0.61 -2.30 -1.52
CA ARG A 238 -0.01 -0.96 -1.46
C ARG A 238 0.98 0.10 -1.91
N TYR A 239 0.48 1.16 -2.53
CA TYR A 239 1.25 2.36 -2.86
C TYR A 239 0.52 3.63 -2.41
N SER A 240 1.30 4.68 -2.18
CA SER A 240 0.84 5.97 -1.69
C SER A 240 1.05 7.07 -2.74
N PRO A 241 0.29 8.19 -2.68
CA PRO A 241 0.51 9.36 -3.52
C PRO A 241 1.96 9.86 -3.47
N GLU A 242 2.37 10.54 -4.53
CA GLU A 242 3.63 11.28 -4.53
C GLU A 242 3.63 12.39 -3.46
N PRO A 243 4.67 12.47 -2.58
CA PRO A 243 4.76 13.53 -1.59
C PRO A 243 4.83 14.91 -2.27
N GLY A 244 4.00 15.84 -1.80
CA GLY A 244 4.03 17.22 -2.31
C GLY A 244 3.12 17.48 -3.51
N ARG A 245 2.42 16.48 -4.05
CA ARG A 245 1.39 16.67 -5.11
C ARG A 245 0.31 17.69 -4.72
N THR A 246 0.01 17.82 -3.43
CA THR A 246 -0.97 18.79 -2.90
C THR A 246 -0.34 20.00 -2.21
N ARG A 247 1.00 20.13 -2.18
CA ARG A 247 1.64 21.31 -1.60
C ARG A 247 1.68 22.42 -2.64
N SER A 248 0.84 23.42 -2.43
CA SER A 248 0.86 24.64 -3.23
C SER A 248 2.01 25.54 -2.77
N LEU A 249 3.11 25.52 -3.53
CA LEU A 249 4.20 26.49 -3.41
C LEU A 249 3.70 27.96 -3.34
N PRO A 250 2.69 28.38 -4.13
CA PRO A 250 2.18 29.76 -4.09
C PRO A 250 1.58 30.18 -2.75
N TRP A 251 0.87 29.27 -2.07
CA TRP A 251 0.30 29.56 -0.75
C TRP A 251 1.39 29.64 0.32
N GLY A 252 2.41 28.78 0.23
CA GLY A 252 3.58 28.86 1.10
C GLY A 252 4.31 30.21 1.00
N THR A 253 4.51 30.71 -0.22
CA THR A 253 5.08 32.05 -0.45
C THR A 253 4.17 33.15 0.09
N GLY A 254 2.85 33.04 -0.12
CA GLY A 254 1.88 34.01 0.40
C GLY A 254 1.89 34.12 1.93
N PHE A 255 1.92 33.00 2.65
CA PHE A 255 2.01 33.00 4.12
C PHE A 255 3.34 33.56 4.63
N ALA A 256 4.46 33.24 3.96
CA ALA A 256 5.76 33.77 4.35
C ALA A 256 5.84 35.29 4.19
N LEU A 257 5.34 35.83 3.07
CA LEU A 257 5.26 37.27 2.84
C LEU A 257 4.34 37.95 3.86
N PHE A 258 3.19 37.36 4.16
CA PHE A 258 2.28 37.89 5.17
C PHE A 258 2.90 37.92 6.57
N GLY A 259 3.59 36.85 6.97
CA GLY A 259 4.32 36.80 8.24
C GLY A 259 5.43 37.85 8.33
N MET A 260 6.16 38.08 7.25
CA MET A 260 7.17 39.13 7.17
C MET A 260 6.57 40.54 7.33
N VAL A 261 5.42 40.80 6.71
CA VAL A 261 4.71 42.08 6.85
C VAL A 261 4.25 42.31 8.30
N LEU A 262 3.73 41.27 8.97
CA LEU A 262 3.34 41.37 10.38
C LEU A 262 4.52 41.52 11.34
N ALA A 263 5.71 41.06 10.98
CA ALA A 263 6.91 41.18 11.80
C ALA A 263 7.55 42.59 11.75
N LEU A 264 7.35 43.34 10.67
CA LEU A 264 7.89 44.71 10.50
C LEU A 264 7.68 45.65 11.72
N PRO A 265 6.49 45.76 12.33
CA PRO A 265 6.27 46.63 13.49
C PRO A 265 7.04 46.19 14.75
N LEU A 266 7.39 44.90 14.89
CA LEU A 266 8.17 44.40 16.02
C LEU A 266 9.66 44.71 15.87
N LEU A 267 10.19 44.73 14.64
CA LEU A 267 11.56 45.16 14.36
C LEU A 267 11.74 46.67 14.57
N ARG A 268 10.73 47.48 14.23
CA ARG A 268 10.74 48.94 14.49
C ARG A 268 10.73 49.32 15.96
N ARG A 269 10.26 48.45 16.86
CA ARG A 269 10.15 48.73 18.30
C ARG A 269 11.44 48.50 19.09
N ARG A 270 12.50 47.97 18.47
CA ARG A 270 13.74 47.58 19.16
C ARG A 270 14.83 48.66 19.17
N GLU A 271 14.60 49.82 18.54
CA GLU A 271 15.59 50.91 18.44
C GLU A 271 15.46 52.00 19.52
N THR A 272 14.56 51.88 20.50
CA THR A 272 14.44 52.88 21.59
C THR A 272 14.77 52.28 22.95
N ARG A 273 16.07 51.97 23.19
CA ARG A 273 16.66 52.01 24.54
C ARG A 273 18.20 52.04 24.47
N HIS A 274 18.74 53.22 24.18
CA HIS A 274 20.04 53.67 24.67
C HIS A 274 19.82 55.11 25.12
N ASP A 275 19.74 55.27 26.44
CA ASP A 275 20.20 56.38 27.27
C ASP A 275 19.78 56.09 28.72
#